data_AF-A0A7X7LQI3-F1
#
_entry.id   AF-A0A7X7LQI3-F1
#
_cell.length_a   1.000
_cell.length_b   1.000
_cell.length_c   1.000
_cell.angle_alpha   90.00
_cell.angle_beta   90.00
_cell.angle_gamma   90.00
#
_symmetry.space_group_name_H-M   'P 1'
#
loop_
_entity.id
_entity.type
_entity.pdbx_description
1 polymer ?
#
loop_
_entity_poly.entity_id
_entity_poly.type
_entity_poly.pdbx_seq_one_letter_code
_entity_poly.pdbx_strand_id
1 'polypeptide(L)'
;ITKLIGRSGTRILKAFADDSVIAPKGTYEVTRIVIQLEDGLGNICRNAHDVINVTCENGLAVIGPNPVALVGGSIGVYLRTTGKKGRVSAIVTSGDCPPITLDFLIE
;
A
#
# COMPACT_ATOMS: atom_id res chain seq x y z
N ILE A 1 -5.01 26.89 27.00
CA ILE A 1 -5.41 25.47 27.14
C ILE A 1 -5.43 24.88 25.73
N THR A 2 -4.41 24.12 25.35
CA THR A 2 -4.34 23.49 24.02
C THR A 2 -5.10 22.17 24.07
N LYS A 3 -6.28 22.13 23.44
CA LYS A 3 -7.10 20.91 23.39
C LYS A 3 -6.56 19.99 22.31
N LEU A 4 -5.90 18.90 22.71
CA LEU A 4 -5.63 17.78 21.82
C LEU A 4 -6.96 17.10 21.50
N ILE A 5 -7.51 17.39 20.32
CA ILE A 5 -8.66 16.66 19.78
C ILE A 5 -8.09 15.45 19.04
N GLY A 6 -7.95 14.33 19.74
CA GLY A 6 -7.58 13.04 19.14
C GLY A 6 -8.79 12.38 18.47
N ARG A 7 -8.55 11.64 17.38
CA ARG A 7 -9.57 10.79 16.74
C ARG A 7 -9.88 9.59 17.64
N SER A 8 -11.16 9.18 17.69
CA SER A 8 -11.61 8.04 18.48
C SER A 8 -11.24 6.74 17.77
N GLY A 9 -10.42 5.90 18.41
CA GLY A 9 -10.09 4.53 17.99
C GLY A 9 -8.67 4.33 17.46
N THR A 10 -8.08 3.18 17.79
CA THR A 10 -6.81 2.71 17.21
C THR A 10 -7.00 2.45 15.71
N ARG A 11 -6.14 3.02 14.89
CA ARG A 11 -6.16 2.87 13.42
C ARG A 11 -4.97 2.05 12.99
N ILE A 12 -5.21 0.98 12.26
CA ILE A 12 -4.20 0.04 11.82
C ILE A 12 -4.25 0.01 10.29
N LEU A 13 -3.17 0.49 9.66
CA LEU A 13 -3.01 0.31 8.22
C LEU A 13 -2.60 -1.15 7.97
N LYS A 14 -3.16 -1.77 6.94
CA LYS A 14 -2.73 -3.06 6.41
C LYS A 14 -2.57 -2.99 4.91
N ALA A 15 -1.62 -3.77 4.38
CA ALA A 15 -1.40 -3.93 2.96
C ALA A 15 -1.13 -5.39 2.63
N PHE A 16 -1.68 -5.88 1.53
CA PHE A 16 -1.57 -7.27 1.07
C PHE A 16 -1.20 -7.25 -0.40
N ALA A 17 -0.17 -8.00 -0.80
CA ALA A 17 0.14 -8.21 -2.21
C ALA A 17 -0.50 -9.50 -2.70
N ASP A 18 -1.00 -9.49 -3.94
CA ASP A 18 -1.48 -10.71 -4.60
C ASP A 18 -0.31 -11.68 -4.85
N ASP A 19 0.90 -11.17 -5.15
CA ASP A 19 2.11 -11.96 -5.40
C ASP A 19 3.32 -11.44 -4.61
N SER A 20 4.14 -12.34 -4.07
CA SER A 20 5.44 -12.01 -3.47
C SER A 20 6.64 -12.36 -4.37
N VAL A 21 6.42 -13.18 -5.40
CA VAL A 21 7.42 -13.54 -6.41
C VAL A 21 6.85 -13.22 -7.78
N ILE A 22 7.60 -12.47 -8.59
CA ILE A 22 7.16 -11.97 -9.89
C ILE A 22 8.18 -12.40 -10.93
N ALA A 23 7.75 -13.19 -11.93
CA ALA A 23 8.62 -13.72 -12.98
C ALA A 23 8.23 -13.15 -14.36
N PRO A 24 8.93 -12.12 -14.86
CA PRO A 24 8.58 -11.48 -16.12
C PRO A 24 8.75 -12.36 -17.36
N LYS A 25 7.69 -12.45 -18.17
CA LYS A 25 7.62 -13.31 -19.37
C LYS A 25 7.84 -12.57 -20.70
N GLY A 26 8.65 -11.51 -20.68
CA GLY A 26 9.10 -10.81 -21.90
C GLY A 26 8.72 -9.33 -22.00
N THR A 27 7.85 -8.82 -21.12
CA THR A 27 7.61 -7.37 -20.98
C THR A 27 7.71 -6.96 -19.51
N TYR A 28 6.61 -6.56 -18.89
CA TYR A 28 6.48 -6.33 -17.47
C TYR A 28 5.33 -7.18 -16.94
N GLU A 29 5.43 -7.57 -15.68
CA GLU A 29 4.32 -8.21 -14.96
C GLU A 29 3.72 -7.20 -14.01
N VAL A 30 2.47 -7.44 -13.66
CA VAL A 30 1.71 -6.57 -12.76
C VAL A 30 1.26 -7.41 -11.57
N THR A 31 1.45 -6.88 -10.37
CA THR A 31 0.82 -7.40 -9.16
C THR A 31 -0.01 -6.29 -8.53
N ARG A 32 -1.09 -6.67 -7.85
CA ARG A 32 -1.94 -5.73 -7.13
C ARG A 32 -1.61 -5.79 -5.65
N ILE A 33 -1.56 -4.63 -5.02
CA ILE A 33 -1.56 -4.49 -3.58
C ILE A 33 -2.92 -3.94 -3.13
N VAL A 34 -3.53 -4.58 -2.13
CA VAL A 34 -4.76 -4.14 -1.48
C VAL A 34 -4.39 -3.50 -0.16
N ILE A 35 -4.73 -2.23 -0.01
CA ILE A 35 -4.46 -1.44 1.19
C ILE A 35 -5.80 -1.20 1.88
N GLN A 36 -5.84 -1.39 3.19
CA GLN A 36 -7.04 -1.14 3.97
C GLN A 36 -6.70 -0.54 5.32
N LEU A 37 -7.61 0.29 5.81
CA LEU A 37 -7.53 0.82 7.15
C LEU A 37 -8.53 0.10 8.04
N GLU A 38 -8.02 -0.47 9.12
CA GLU A 38 -8.81 -1.19 10.12
C GLU A 38 -8.81 -0.48 11.47
N ASP A 39 -9.84 -0.75 12.27
CA ASP A 39 -9.87 -0.40 13.69
C ASP A 39 -9.11 -1.43 14.54
N GLY A 40 -9.02 -1.19 15.86
CA GLY A 40 -8.40 -2.12 16.80
C GLY A 40 -9.09 -3.49 16.95
N LEU A 41 -10.27 -3.67 16.35
CA LEU A 41 -11.01 -4.94 16.33
C LEU A 41 -10.89 -5.66 14.98
N GLY A 42 -10.13 -5.09 14.04
CA GLY A 42 -9.94 -5.65 12.70
C GLY A 42 -11.06 -5.33 11.71
N ASN A 43 -11.98 -4.42 12.05
CA ASN A 43 -13.02 -3.99 11.11
C ASN A 43 -12.48 -2.92 10.18
N ILE A 44 -12.80 -3.02 8.89
CA ILE A 44 -12.47 -1.96 7.91
C ILE A 44 -13.22 -0.67 8.28
N CYS A 45 -12.48 0.42 8.41
CA CYS A 45 -13.02 1.76 8.62
C CYS A 45 -13.65 2.29 7.32
N ARG A 46 -14.90 1.89 7.02
CA ARG A 46 -15.55 2.20 5.73
C ARG A 46 -15.69 3.69 5.40
N ASN A 47 -15.70 4.55 6.41
CA ASN A 47 -15.75 5.99 6.28
C ASN A 47 -14.35 6.66 6.17
N ALA A 48 -13.28 5.86 6.14
CA ALA A 48 -11.93 6.38 5.98
C ALA A 48 -11.66 6.76 4.52
N HIS A 49 -11.07 7.94 4.35
CA HIS A 49 -10.72 8.55 3.07
C HIS A 49 -9.27 9.04 3.07
N ASP A 50 -8.42 8.40 3.86
CA ASP A 50 -7.03 8.78 4.01
C ASP A 50 -6.28 8.68 2.68
N VAL A 51 -5.32 9.59 2.53
CA VAL A 51 -4.44 9.64 1.36
C VAL A 51 -3.33 8.61 1.55
N ILE A 52 -3.29 7.65 0.63
CA ILE A 52 -2.27 6.61 0.55
C ILE A 52 -1.18 7.05 -0.42
N ASN A 53 0.07 6.95 0.05
CA ASN A 53 1.25 7.09 -0.80
C ASN A 53 1.92 5.73 -0.90
N VAL A 54 2.32 5.36 -2.11
CA VAL A 54 3.09 4.14 -2.36
C VAL A 54 4.44 4.52 -2.97
N THR A 55 5.51 4.17 -2.30
CA THR A 55 6.89 4.39 -2.77
C THR A 55 7.48 3.04 -3.15
N CYS A 56 7.93 2.90 -4.39
CA CYS A 56 8.58 1.67 -4.86
C CYS A 56 10.10 1.83 -4.88
N GLU A 57 10.81 0.81 -4.43
CA GLU A 57 12.24 0.68 -4.71
C GLU A 57 12.49 0.34 -6.19
N ASN A 58 13.77 0.46 -6.58
CA ASN A 58 14.24 0.13 -7.92
C ASN A 58 13.74 -1.26 -8.37
N GLY A 59 13.03 -1.34 -9.49
CA GLY A 59 12.52 -2.61 -10.04
C GLY A 59 10.99 -2.69 -10.04
N LEU A 60 10.32 -1.86 -9.26
CA LEU A 60 8.86 -1.67 -9.28
C LEU A 60 8.49 -0.24 -9.64
N ALA A 61 7.28 -0.06 -10.16
CA ALA A 61 6.66 1.24 -10.37
C ALA A 61 5.15 1.13 -10.19
N VAL A 62 4.54 2.15 -9.57
CA VAL A 62 3.09 2.26 -9.45
C VAL A 62 2.47 2.51 -10.83
N ILE A 63 1.36 1.83 -11.12
CA ILE A 63 0.49 2.11 -12.25
C ILE A 63 -0.69 2.94 -11.76
N GLY A 64 -0.88 4.11 -12.36
CA GLY A 64 -1.99 5.02 -12.06
C GLY A 64 -1.59 6.14 -11.10
N PRO A 65 -2.58 6.86 -10.54
CA PRO A 65 -2.34 8.01 -9.68
C PRO A 65 -1.68 7.59 -8.37
N ASN A 66 -0.70 8.38 -7.94
CA ASN A 66 -0.04 8.29 -6.65
C ASN A 66 0.32 9.72 -6.21
N PRO A 67 -0.22 10.24 -5.10
CA PRO A 67 -1.05 9.53 -4.11
C PRO A 67 -2.48 9.23 -4.57
N VAL A 68 -3.16 8.34 -3.83
CA VAL A 68 -4.57 7.96 -4.03
C VAL A 68 -5.33 7.92 -2.72
N ALA A 69 -6.62 8.25 -2.71
CA ALA A 69 -7.45 8.25 -1.49
C ALA A 69 -8.22 6.93 -1.30
N LEU A 70 -8.40 6.49 -0.06
CA LEU A 70 -9.25 5.34 0.26
C LEU A 70 -10.72 5.59 -0.13
N VAL A 71 -11.39 4.55 -0.63
CA VAL A 71 -12.82 4.56 -0.92
C VAL A 71 -13.46 3.37 -0.21
N GLY A 72 -14.34 3.64 0.75
CA GLY A 72 -14.91 2.56 1.57
C GLY A 72 -13.89 1.95 2.55
N GLY A 73 -12.84 2.69 2.91
CA GLY A 73 -11.78 2.23 3.83
C GLY A 73 -10.71 1.32 3.21
N SER A 74 -10.77 1.06 1.90
CA SER A 74 -9.80 0.24 1.19
C SER A 74 -9.51 0.80 -0.20
N ILE A 75 -8.38 0.42 -0.79
CA ILE A 75 -8.05 0.68 -2.19
C ILE A 75 -7.10 -0.38 -2.75
N GLY A 76 -7.24 -0.69 -4.03
CA GLY A 76 -6.27 -1.47 -4.79
C GLY A 76 -5.31 -0.56 -5.56
N VAL A 77 -4.02 -0.82 -5.46
CA VAL A 77 -2.97 -0.17 -6.25
C VAL A 77 -2.23 -1.23 -7.05
N TYR A 78 -1.92 -0.95 -8.30
CA TYR A 78 -1.20 -1.90 -9.17
C TYR A 78 0.26 -1.48 -9.28
N LEU A 79 1.16 -2.45 -9.15
CA LEU A 79 2.60 -2.29 -9.33
C LEU A 79 3.03 -3.08 -10.56
N ARG A 80 3.88 -2.49 -11.39
CA ARG A 80 4.54 -3.20 -12.49
C ARG A 80 6.03 -3.34 -12.26
N THR A 81 6.62 -4.41 -12.80
CA THR A 81 8.07 -4.52 -12.88
C THR A 81 8.65 -3.54 -13.90
N THR A 82 9.90 -3.11 -13.68
CA THR A 82 10.61 -2.16 -14.56
C THR A 82 11.81 -2.80 -15.27
N GLY A 83 11.90 -4.13 -15.26
CA GLY A 83 12.95 -4.91 -15.93
C GLY A 83 14.20 -5.18 -15.08
N LYS A 84 14.27 -4.67 -13.85
CA LYS A 84 15.31 -5.05 -12.88
C LYS A 84 14.87 -6.29 -12.10
N LYS A 85 15.78 -7.25 -11.97
CA LYS A 85 15.62 -8.47 -11.17
C LYS A 85 16.19 -8.29 -9.77
N GLY A 86 15.76 -9.12 -8.82
CA GLY A 86 16.24 -9.13 -7.45
C GLY A 86 15.16 -8.84 -6.42
N ARG A 87 15.59 -8.68 -5.16
CA ARG A 87 14.71 -8.30 -4.05
C ARG A 87 14.47 -6.81 -4.06
N VAL A 88 13.21 -6.43 -3.95
CA VAL A 88 12.74 -5.05 -4.00
C VAL A 88 11.58 -4.89 -3.03
N SER A 89 11.33 -3.67 -2.56
CA SER A 89 10.18 -3.41 -1.69
C SER A 89 9.28 -2.29 -2.20
N ALA A 90 8.03 -2.32 -1.74
CA ALA A 90 7.09 -1.21 -1.85
C ALA A 90 6.68 -0.77 -0.44
N ILE A 91 6.77 0.52 -0.18
CA ILE A 91 6.46 1.14 1.11
C ILE A 91 5.15 1.90 0.99
N VAL A 92 4.18 1.56 1.84
CA VAL A 92 2.86 2.18 1.91
C VAL A 92 2.80 3.09 3.13
N THR A 93 2.38 4.34 2.94
CA THR A 93 2.20 5.31 4.03
C THR A 93 0.84 5.99 3.97
N SER A 94 0.32 6.37 5.14
CA SER A 94 -0.99 7.01 5.27
C SER A 94 -1.06 7.82 6.57
N GLY A 95 -1.07 9.14 6.48
CA GLY A 95 -1.21 10.04 7.64
C GLY A 95 -0.28 9.66 8.80
N ASP A 96 -0.87 9.42 9.96
CA ASP A 96 -0.15 9.10 11.21
C ASP A 96 0.04 7.59 11.44
N CYS A 97 -0.36 6.73 10.49
CA CYS A 97 -0.14 5.30 10.61
C CYS A 97 1.34 4.96 10.34
N PRO A 98 1.92 4.01 11.09
CA PRO A 98 3.25 3.50 10.77
C PRO A 98 3.32 3.00 9.32
N PRO A 99 4.46 3.20 8.63
CA PRO A 99 4.66 2.71 7.27
C PRO A 99 4.64 1.19 7.23
N ILE A 100 4.15 0.63 6.12
CA ILE A 100 4.17 -0.80 5.85
C ILE A 100 5.09 -1.07 4.68
N THR A 101 5.96 -2.06 4.83
CA THR A 101 6.83 -2.54 3.76
C THR A 101 6.31 -3.87 3.23
N LEU A 102 6.17 -3.96 1.91
CA LEU A 102 5.88 -5.19 1.19
C LEU A 102 7.12 -5.57 0.38
N ASP A 103 7.65 -6.78 0.61
CA ASP A 103 8.83 -7.30 -0.07
C ASP A 103 8.43 -8.19 -1.24
N PHE A 104 9.16 -8.06 -2.35
CA PHE A 104 8.97 -8.82 -3.57
C PHE A 104 10.30 -9.39 -4.06
N LEU A 105 10.23 -10.56 -4.69
CA LEU A 105 11.33 -11.15 -5.45
C LEU A 105 10.99 -11.09 -6.94
N ILE A 106 11.78 -10.35 -7.72
CA ILE A 106 11.66 -10.32 -9.18
C ILE A 106 12.69 -11.29 -9.78
N GLU A 107 12.23 -12.31 -10.50
CA GLU A 107 13.08 -13.37 -11.08
C GLU A 107 13.68 -13.04 -12.45
#